data_AF-A0A520Y0C3-F1
#
_entry.id   AF-A0A520Y0C3-F1
#
_cell.length_a   1.000
_cell.length_b   1.000
_cell.length_c   1.000
_cell.angle_alpha   90.00
_cell.angle_beta   90.00
_cell.angle_gamma   90.00
#
_symmetry.space_group_name_H-M   'P 1'
#
loop_
_entity.id
_entity.type
_entity.pdbx_description
1 polymer ?
#
loop_
_entity_poly.entity_id
_entity_poly.type
_entity_poly.pdbx_seq_one_letter_code
_entity_poly.pdbx_strand_id
1 'polypeptide(L)' 'RLLNYVQPDKVHILSDGRIVKTGGPELAHALEDEGYAEVLA' A
#
# COMPACT_ATOMS: atom_id res chain seq x y z
N ARG A 1 7.12 -12.27 -0.39
CA ARG A 1 6.70 -10.93 -0.85
C ARG A 1 7.82 -9.95 -0.53
N LEU A 2 8.16 -9.02 -1.43
CA LEU A 2 9.37 -8.17 -1.35
C LEU A 2 9.49 -7.41 -0.02
N LEU A 3 8.35 -6.98 0.53
CA LEU A 3 8.25 -6.16 1.74
C LEU A 3 8.57 -6.92 3.03
N ASN A 4 8.69 -8.24 2.98
CA ASN A 4 9.18 -9.04 4.12
C ASN A 4 10.71 -8.94 4.29
N TYR A 5 11.42 -8.48 3.26
CA TYR A 5 12.89 -8.37 3.26
C TYR A 5 13.36 -6.91 3.26
N VAL A 6 12.50 -5.99 2.85
CA VAL A 6 12.79 -4.55 2.82
C VAL A 6 11.58 -3.84 3.42
N GLN A 7 11.78 -3.26 4.60
CA GLN A 7 10.76 -2.45 5.26
C GLN A 7 10.78 -1.05 4.65
N PRO A 8 9.71 -0.60 3.98
CA PRO A 8 9.64 0.76 3.47
C PRO A 8 9.38 1.74 4.61
N ASP A 9 10.02 2.91 4.56
CA ASP A 9 9.68 4.02 5.46
C ASP A 9 8.34 4.68 5.08
N LYS A 10 7.99 4.61 3.79
CA LYS A 10 6.81 5.25 3.23
C LYS A 10 6.24 4.44 2.08
N VAL A 11 4.93 4.30 2.06
CA VAL A 11 4.16 3.56 1.06
C VAL A 11 3.19 4.53 0.39
N HIS A 12 3.12 4.46 -0.93
CA HIS A 12 2.19 5.24 -1.76
C HIS A 12 1.37 4.30 -2.63
N ILE A 13 0.05 4.49 -2.64
CA ILE A 13 -0.86 3.72 -3.49
C ILE A 13 -1.25 4.59 -4.68
N LEU A 14 -1.01 4.07 -5.88
CA LEU A 14 -1.28 4.72 -7.14
C LEU A 14 -2.55 4.10 -7.76
N SER A 15 -3.51 4.94 -8.12
CA SER A 15 -4.65 4.57 -8.98
C SER A 15 -4.91 5.68 -10.00
N ASP A 16 -5.29 5.30 -11.21
CA ASP A 16 -5.64 6.24 -12.30
C ASP A 16 -4.58 7.34 -12.52
N GLY A 17 -3.31 6.95 -12.39
CA GLY A 17 -2.16 7.85 -12.55
C GLY A 17 -1.96 8.86 -11.41
N ARG A 18 -2.65 8.70 -10.27
CA ARG A 18 -2.58 9.60 -9.11
C ARG A 18 -2.32 8.82 -7.83
N ILE A 19 -1.69 9.48 -6.86
CA ILE A 19 -1.54 8.92 -5.51
C ILE A 19 -2.87 9.11 -4.78
N VAL A 20 -3.52 8.00 -4.44
CA VAL A 20 -4.82 8.00 -3.75
C VAL A 20 -4.66 7.81 -2.24
N LYS A 21 -3.57 7.18 -1.80
CA LYS A 21 -3.28 6.95 -0.37
C LYS A 21 -1.79 6.93 -0.09
N THR A 22 -1.39 7.37 1.09
CA THR A 22 -0.01 7.38 1.56
C THR A 22 0.00 6.95 3.03
N GLY A 23 0.98 6.15 3.43
CA GLY A 23 1.11 5.64 4.80
C GLY A 23 2.50 5.06 5.07
N GLY A 24 2.68 4.49 6.24
CA GLY A 24 3.88 3.72 6.58
C GLY A 24 3.80 2.26 6.10
N PRO A 25 4.73 1.40 6.53
CA PRO A 25 4.77 0.00 6.16
C PRO A 25 3.49 -0.80 6.50
N GLU A 26 2.72 -0.36 7.50
CA GLU A 26 1.41 -0.93 7.84
C GLU A 26 0.41 -0.87 6.68
N LEU A 27 0.52 0.15 5.82
CA LEU A 27 -0.36 0.30 4.65
C LEU A 27 -0.16 -0.83 3.64
N ALA A 28 1.07 -1.33 3.52
CA ALA A 28 1.35 -2.44 2.63
C ALA A 28 0.85 -3.77 3.17
N HIS A 29 0.90 -3.97 4.49
CA HIS A 29 0.34 -5.16 5.14
C HIS A 29 -1.18 -5.20 5.01
N ALA A 30 -1.87 -4.07 5.22
CA ALA A 30 -3.31 -3.97 5.02
C ALA A 30 -3.73 -4.35 3.59
N LEU A 31 -3.00 -3.88 2.57
CA LEU A 31 -3.25 -4.26 1.17
C LEU A 31 -3.07 -5.77 0.91
N GLU A 32 -2.16 -6.41 1.61
CA GLU A 32 -1.88 -7.84 1.45
C GLU A 32 -2.98 -8.74 2.04
N ASP A 33 -3.67 -8.26 3.08
CA ASP A 33 -4.72 -8.97 3.82
C ASP A 33 -6.14 -8.65 3.30
N GLU A 34 -6.43 -7.37 3.03
CA GLU A 34 -7.76 -6.87 2.63
C GLU A 34 -7.92 -6.73 1.11
N GLY A 35 -6.79 -6.71 0.37
CA GLY A 35 -6.76 -6.46 -1.06
C GLY A 35 -6.88 -4.97 -1.43
N TYR A 36 -6.82 -4.68 -2.73
CA TYR A 36 -6.81 -3.30 -3.24
C TYR A 36 -8.18 -2.59 -3.22
N ALA A 37 -9.27 -3.31 -2.93
CA ALA A 37 -10.63 -2.81 -3.05
C ALA A 37 -10.95 -1.66 -2.09
N GLU A 38 -10.47 -1.71 -0.85
CA GLU A 38 -10.63 -0.64 0.16
C GLU A 38 -9.99 0.68 -0.27
N VAL A 39 -9.01 0.66 -1.17
CA VAL A 39 -8.27 1.85 -1.59
C VAL A 39 -8.84 2.48 -2.86
N LEU A 40 -9.71 1.76 -3.57
CA LEU A 40 -10.34 2.19 -4.83
C LEU A 40 -11.81 2.58 -4.66
N ALA A 41 -12.35 2.55 -3.43
CA ALA A 41 -13.74 2.89 -3.10
C ALA A 41 -13.96 4.40 -2.94
#